data_AF-A0A673I0I2-F1
#
_entry.id   AF-A0A673I0I2-F1
#
_cell.length_a   1.000
_cell.length_b   1.000
_cell.length_c   1.000
_cell.angle_alpha   90.00
_cell.angle_beta   90.00
_cell.angle_gamma   90.00
#
_symmetry.space_group_name_H-M   'P 1'
#
loop_
_entity.id
_entity.type
_entity.pdbx_description
1 polymer ?
#
loop_
_entity_poly.entity_id
_entity_poly.type
_entity_poly.pdbx_seq_one_letter_code
_entity_poly.pdbx_strand_id
1 'polypeptide(L)'
;MGGDHGHGKLSMPDYKVWKWEGTPLEMTQQRLARRGLRDPWARNEAWRYTGSFGVPVTFRDVLLRGFKTGFAAFAVALAVEYAFFPPKKSEH
;
A
#
# COMPACT_ATOMS: atom_id res chain seq x y z
N MET A 1 16.94 30.97 28.07
CA MET A 1 16.11 29.78 28.35
C MET A 1 15.72 29.18 27.01
N GLY A 2 16.48 28.20 26.51
CA GLY A 2 16.20 27.51 25.26
C GLY A 2 15.69 26.11 25.58
N GLY A 3 14.41 25.86 25.30
CA GLY A 3 13.75 24.58 25.55
C GLY A 3 14.19 23.54 24.55
N ASP A 4 14.68 22.42 25.06
CA ASP A 4 14.98 21.21 24.32
C ASP A 4 13.67 20.68 23.70
N HIS A 5 13.59 20.63 22.36
CA HIS A 5 12.43 20.09 21.65
C HIS A 5 12.49 18.56 21.74
N GLY A 6 11.95 18.02 22.83
CA GLY A 6 11.93 16.60 23.18
C GLY A 6 11.05 15.75 22.25
N HIS A 7 11.54 15.45 21.06
CA HIS A 7 11.19 14.18 20.42
C HIS A 7 11.99 13.10 21.14
N GLY A 8 11.32 12.30 21.97
CA GLY A 8 11.96 11.22 22.72
C GLY A 8 12.84 10.36 21.81
N LYS A 9 13.98 9.88 22.34
CA LYS A 9 14.95 9.09 21.59
C LYS A 9 14.25 7.92 20.90
N LEU A 10 14.31 7.88 19.56
CA LEU A 10 13.75 6.79 18.77
C LEU A 10 14.41 5.48 19.19
N SER A 11 13.59 4.54 19.68
CA SER A 11 14.04 3.18 19.95
C SER A 11 14.00 2.40 18.64
N MET A 12 15.18 1.95 18.18
CA MET A 12 15.26 1.05 17.03
C MET A 12 14.60 -0.29 17.38
N PRO A 13 13.79 -0.89 16.48
CA PRO A 13 13.29 -2.24 16.68
C PRO A 13 14.45 -3.25 16.70
N ASP A 14 14.25 -4.39 17.36
CA ASP A 14 15.23 -5.48 17.39
C ASP A 14 15.55 -5.94 15.97
N TYR A 15 16.83 -6.08 15.64
CA TYR A 15 17.29 -6.52 14.32
C TYR A 15 16.77 -7.91 13.92
N LYS A 16 16.39 -8.75 14.91
CA LYS A 16 15.87 -10.10 14.68
C LYS A 16 14.46 -10.13 14.09
N VAL A 17 13.74 -9.01 14.10
CA VAL A 17 12.42 -8.91 13.49
C VAL A 17 12.49 -8.96 11.96
N TRP A 18 13.64 -8.57 11.38
CA TRP A 18 13.83 -8.56 9.93
C TRP A 18 14.26 -9.95 9.46
N LYS A 19 13.34 -10.60 8.76
CA LYS A 19 13.47 -11.95 8.21
C LYS A 19 13.19 -11.88 6.71
N TRP A 20 14.01 -12.56 5.92
CA TRP A 20 13.88 -12.57 4.46
C TRP A 20 12.90 -13.66 4.00
N GLU A 21 12.57 -14.59 4.88
CA GLU A 21 11.56 -15.64 4.72
C GLU A 21 10.18 -15.01 4.48
N GLY A 22 9.46 -15.46 3.45
CA GLY A 22 8.16 -14.91 3.04
C GLY A 22 8.22 -13.61 2.22
N THR A 23 9.41 -13.06 2.00
CA THR A 23 9.61 -11.89 1.12
C THR A 23 10.08 -12.32 -0.28
N PRO A 24 10.03 -11.44 -1.30
CA PRO A 24 10.60 -11.74 -2.62
C PRO A 24 12.10 -12.10 -2.58
N LEU A 25 12.82 -11.71 -1.53
CA LEU A 25 14.24 -12.02 -1.36
C LEU A 25 14.48 -13.52 -1.14
N GLU A 26 13.50 -14.26 -0.62
CA GLU A 26 13.58 -15.72 -0.51
C GLU A 26 13.75 -16.39 -1.88
N MET A 27 13.02 -15.92 -2.89
CA MET A 27 13.15 -16.43 -4.26
C MET A 27 14.52 -16.10 -4.85
N THR A 28 15.05 -14.91 -4.57
CA THR A 28 16.41 -14.53 -4.96
C THR A 28 17.45 -15.44 -4.30
N GLN A 29 17.31 -15.70 -3.00
CA GLN A 29 18.23 -16.55 -2.25
C GLN A 29 18.20 -18.00 -2.75
N GLN A 30 17.01 -18.54 -3.04
CA GLN A 30 16.88 -19.87 -3.64
C GLN A 30 17.56 -19.96 -5.02
N ARG A 31 17.45 -18.91 -5.85
CA ARG A 31 18.11 -18.85 -7.16
C ARG A 31 19.64 -18.75 -7.04
N LEU A 32 20.14 -18.01 -6.06
CA LEU A 32 21.57 -17.93 -5.77
C LEU A 32 22.10 -19.27 -5.23
N ALA A 33 21.35 -19.92 -4.33
CA ALA A 33 21.73 -21.21 -3.75
C ALA A 33 21.86 -22.29 -4.83
N ARG A 34 21.00 -22.30 -5.85
CA ARG A 34 21.13 -23.19 -7.02
C ARG A 34 22.44 -23.01 -7.80
N ARG A 35 23.09 -21.85 -7.67
CA ARG A 35 24.39 -21.52 -8.27
C ARG A 35 25.54 -21.66 -7.28
N GLY A 36 25.29 -22.19 -6.07
CA GLY A 36 26.28 -22.25 -4.99
C GLY A 36 26.60 -20.90 -4.35
N LEU A 37 25.77 -19.88 -4.58
CA LEU A 37 25.94 -18.53 -4.04
C LEU A 37 24.96 -18.26 -2.89
N ARG A 38 25.31 -17.32 -2.01
CA ARG A 38 24.47 -16.88 -0.90
C ARG A 38 24.58 -15.37 -0.77
N ASP A 39 23.44 -14.68 -0.77
CA ASP A 39 23.41 -13.24 -0.50
C ASP A 39 23.53 -12.98 1.01
N PRO A 40 24.56 -12.23 1.47
CA PRO A 40 24.71 -11.83 2.86
C PRO A 40 23.81 -10.64 3.25
N TRP A 41 23.28 -9.87 2.29
CA TRP A 41 22.51 -8.64 2.54
C TRP A 41 21.00 -8.84 2.59
N ALA A 42 20.50 -10.04 2.28
CA ALA A 42 19.06 -10.34 2.27
C ALA A 42 18.32 -9.89 3.56
N ARG A 43 18.94 -10.03 4.74
CA ARG A 43 18.34 -9.56 5.99
C ARG A 43 18.27 -8.03 6.08
N ASN A 44 19.28 -7.33 5.57
CA ASN A 44 19.32 -5.87 5.59
C ASN A 44 18.29 -5.26 4.63
N GLU A 45 17.89 -5.96 3.57
CA GLU A 45 16.87 -5.48 2.64
C GLU A 45 15.45 -5.96 2.98
N ALA A 46 15.33 -6.95 3.87
CA ALA A 46 14.04 -7.55 4.25
C ALA A 46 13.01 -6.52 4.73
N TRP A 47 13.45 -5.48 5.46
CA TRP A 47 12.54 -4.45 5.98
C TRP A 47 11.69 -3.79 4.90
N ARG A 48 12.23 -3.65 3.66
CA ARG A 48 11.53 -3.04 2.52
C ARG A 48 10.28 -3.80 2.10
N TYR A 49 10.25 -5.10 2.34
CA TYR A 49 9.20 -6.02 1.88
C TYR A 49 8.36 -6.57 3.04
N THR A 50 8.49 -6.00 4.23
CA THR A 50 7.78 -6.43 5.44
C THR A 50 6.90 -5.32 6.00
N GLY A 51 5.89 -5.69 6.80
CA GLY A 51 4.96 -4.74 7.38
C GLY A 51 4.14 -3.99 6.32
N SER A 52 3.93 -2.69 6.53
CA SER A 52 3.10 -1.85 5.65
C SER A 52 3.64 -1.71 4.23
N PHE A 53 4.95 -1.91 4.02
CA PHE A 53 5.58 -1.84 2.70
C PHE A 53 5.60 -3.20 1.98
N GLY A 54 5.16 -4.27 2.63
CA GLY A 54 5.13 -5.62 2.04
C GLY A 54 3.98 -5.84 1.06
N VAL A 55 2.97 -4.99 1.05
CA VAL A 55 1.83 -5.10 0.12
C VAL A 55 2.19 -4.42 -1.20
N PRO A 56 2.32 -5.16 -2.32
CA PRO A 56 2.63 -4.55 -3.60
C PRO A 56 1.45 -3.69 -4.06
N VAL A 57 1.72 -2.42 -4.35
CA VAL A 57 0.72 -1.53 -4.94
C VAL A 57 0.48 -1.97 -6.38
N THR A 58 -0.74 -2.43 -6.68
CA THR A 58 -1.08 -2.78 -8.06
C THR A 58 -1.52 -1.54 -8.83
N PHE A 59 -1.34 -1.55 -10.15
CA PHE A 59 -1.78 -0.46 -11.02
C PHE A 59 -3.28 -0.16 -10.89
N ARG A 60 -4.10 -1.20 -10.65
CA ARG A 60 -5.55 -1.06 -10.42
C ARG A 60 -5.84 -0.32 -9.11
N ASP A 61 -5.07 -0.56 -8.07
CA ASP A 61 -5.24 0.12 -6.77
C ASP A 61 -5.00 1.62 -6.89
N VAL A 62 -4.07 2.01 -7.79
CA VAL A 62 -3.79 3.42 -8.08
C VAL A 62 -4.90 4.02 -8.93
N LEU A 63 -5.28 3.36 -10.03
CA LEU A 63 -6.30 3.88 -10.95
C LEU A 63 -7.70 3.98 -10.32
N LEU A 64 -8.10 2.97 -9.55
CA LEU A 64 -9.42 2.90 -8.92
C LEU A 64 -9.42 3.51 -7.51
N ARG A 65 -8.35 4.21 -7.13
CA ARG A 65 -8.27 4.89 -5.85
C ARG A 65 -9.38 5.93 -5.74
N GLY A 66 -10.27 5.75 -4.78
CA GLY A 66 -11.42 6.63 -4.56
C GLY A 66 -12.60 6.39 -5.51
N PHE A 67 -12.52 5.42 -6.42
CA PHE A 67 -13.63 5.11 -7.34
C PHE A 67 -14.90 4.69 -6.59
N LYS A 68 -14.78 3.90 -5.50
CA LYS A 68 -15.92 3.46 -4.69
C LYS A 68 -16.70 4.63 -4.09
N THR A 69 -15.98 5.59 -3.48
CA THR A 69 -16.59 6.78 -2.89
C THR A 69 -17.14 7.72 -3.96
N GLY A 70 -16.43 7.89 -5.07
CA GLY A 70 -16.89 8.69 -6.20
C GLY A 70 -18.17 8.12 -6.84
N PHE A 71 -18.23 6.81 -7.03
CA PHE A 71 -19.41 6.13 -7.58
C PHE A 71 -20.62 6.22 -6.65
N ALA A 72 -20.41 6.08 -5.33
CA ALA A 72 -21.47 6.26 -4.34
C ALA A 72 -22.04 7.69 -4.39
N ALA A 73 -21.18 8.71 -4.40
CA ALA A 73 -21.61 10.10 -4.52
C ALA A 73 -22.35 10.37 -5.84
N PHE A 74 -21.87 9.80 -6.94
CA PHE A 74 -22.53 9.88 -8.24
C PHE A 74 -23.93 9.26 -8.24
N ALA A 75 -24.10 8.06 -7.67
CA ALA A 75 -25.41 7.42 -7.57
C ALA A 75 -26.40 8.22 -6.71
N VAL A 76 -25.93 8.80 -5.60
CA VAL A 76 -26.75 9.70 -4.77
C VAL A 76 -27.16 10.95 -5.57
N ALA A 77 -26.24 11.55 -6.32
CA ALA A 77 -26.54 12.70 -7.17
C ALA A 77 -27.62 12.36 -8.22
N LEU A 78 -27.49 11.22 -8.91
CA LEU A 78 -28.51 10.75 -9.86
C LEU A 78 -29.87 10.53 -9.20
N ALA A 79 -29.91 9.95 -8.00
CA ALA A 79 -31.16 9.75 -7.27
C ALA A 79 -31.84 11.08 -6.91
N VAL A 80 -31.06 12.08 -6.49
CA VAL A 80 -31.55 13.44 -6.22
C VAL A 80 -32.04 14.09 -7.50
N GLU A 81 -31.26 14.04 -8.60
CA GLU A 81 -31.67 14.60 -9.89
C GLU A 81 -32.97 13.97 -10.39
N TYR A 82 -33.11 12.65 -10.36
CA TYR A 82 -34.34 11.99 -10.80
C TYR A 82 -35.55 12.28 -9.91
N ALA A 83 -35.34 12.43 -8.60
CA ALA A 83 -36.44 12.70 -7.66
C ALA A 83 -36.95 14.15 -7.74
N PHE A 84 -36.04 15.12 -7.90
CA PHE A 84 -36.37 16.55 -7.86
C PHE A 84 -36.49 17.20 -9.25
N PHE A 85 -35.82 16.64 -10.26
CA PHE A 85 -35.81 17.12 -11.64
C PHE A 85 -36.12 15.96 -12.61
N PRO A 86 -37.36 15.42 -12.59
CA PRO A 86 -37.71 14.32 -13.48
C PRO A 86 -37.46 14.75 -14.94
N PRO A 87 -36.75 13.94 -15.74
CA PRO A 87 -36.44 14.29 -17.12
C PRO A 87 -37.74 14.48 -17.89
N LYS A 88 -37.90 15.64 -18.56
CA LYS A 88 -39.01 15.85 -19.49
C LYS A 88 -38.92 14.75 -20.55
N LYS A 89 -39.97 13.93 -20.67
CA LYS A 89 -40.12 13.03 -21.82
C LYS A 89 -40.14 13.93 -23.06
N SER A 90 -39.11 13.85 -23.90
CA SER A 90 -39.20 14.39 -25.26
C SER A 90 -40.17 13.49 -26.02
N GLU A 91 -41.41 13.95 -26.18
CA GLU A 91 -42.31 13.41 -27.19
C GLU A 91 -41.64 13.64 -28.56
N HIS A 92 -41.24 12.54 -29.19
CA HIS A 92 -40.94 12.46 -30.60
C HIS A 92 -42.14 11.84 -31.30
#